data_AF-W1YIC6-F1
#
_entry.id   AF-W1YIC6-F1
#
_cell.length_a   1.000
_cell.length_b   1.000
_cell.length_c   1.000
_cell.angle_alpha   90.00
_cell.angle_beta   90.00
_cell.angle_gamma   90.00
#
_symmetry.space_group_name_H-M   'P 1'
#
loop_
_entity.id
_entity.type
_entity.pdbx_description
1 polymer ?
#
loop_
_entity_poly.entity_id
_entity_poly.type
_entity_poly.pdbx_seq_one_letter_code
_entity_poly.pdbx_strand_id
1 'polypeptide(L)' 'MQGLHRTHGCGTISEQEVGKEVVLCGWVERRRDHGGLIFLDLRDRSGVVQVVASPDHNVE' A
#
# COMPACT_ATOMS: atom_id res chain seq x y z
N MET A 1 -4.27 -21.27 9.41
CA MET A 1 -3.90 -19.84 9.37
C MET A 1 -4.83 -19.15 8.40
N GLN A 2 -5.71 -18.25 8.88
CA GLN A 2 -6.35 -17.29 7.99
C GLN A 2 -5.27 -16.30 7.59
N GLY A 3 -4.79 -16.37 6.35
CA GLY A 3 -3.81 -15.41 5.83
C GLY A 3 -4.49 -14.08 5.51
N LEU A 4 -3.71 -13.01 5.38
CA LEU A 4 -4.20 -11.75 4.82
C LEU A 4 -4.69 -11.99 3.39
N HIS A 5 -6.00 -11.87 3.18
CA HIS A 5 -6.61 -11.99 1.86
C HIS A 5 -6.65 -10.63 1.17
N ARG A 6 -6.15 -10.57 -0.07
CA ARG A 6 -6.19 -9.35 -0.88
C ARG A 6 -7.63 -8.86 -1.06
N THR A 7 -7.86 -7.59 -0.71
CA THR A 7 -9.16 -6.93 -0.86
C THR A 7 -9.30 -6.19 -2.20
N HIS A 8 -8.22 -5.61 -2.72
CA HIS A 8 -8.21 -4.79 -3.93
C HIS A 8 -6.96 -5.06 -4.78
N GLY A 9 -7.02 -4.72 -6.07
CA GLY A 9 -5.82 -4.63 -6.90
C GLY A 9 -5.09 -3.30 -6.64
N CYS A 10 -3.77 -3.30 -6.82
CA CYS A 10 -2.98 -2.07 -6.63
C CYS A 10 -3.49 -0.92 -7.51
N GLY A 11 -3.73 -1.17 -8.80
CA GLY A 11 -4.23 -0.16 -9.73
C GLY A 11 -5.73 0.14 -9.63
N THR A 12 -6.44 -0.44 -8.66
CA THR A 12 -7.90 -0.23 -8.50
C THR A 12 -8.26 0.65 -7.30
N ILE A 13 -7.27 1.07 -6.49
CA ILE A 13 -7.51 1.96 -5.35
C ILE A 13 -7.90 3.34 -5.86
N SER A 14 -8.94 3.91 -5.25
CA SER A 14 -9.51 5.21 -5.62
C SER A 14 -9.91 6.02 -4.38
N GLU A 15 -10.49 7.20 -4.59
CA GLU A 15 -11.03 8.03 -3.51
C GLU A 15 -12.18 7.34 -2.73
N GLN A 16 -12.80 6.30 -3.29
CA GLN A 16 -13.87 5.56 -2.61
C GLN A 16 -13.36 4.76 -1.40
N GLU A 17 -12.05 4.52 -1.30
CA GLU A 17 -11.40 3.75 -0.24
C GLU A 17 -10.87 4.64 0.90
N VAL A 18 -11.03 5.97 0.82
CA VAL A 18 -10.57 6.89 1.86
C VAL A 18 -11.18 6.53 3.22
N GLY A 19 -10.32 6.39 4.23
CA GLY A 19 -10.70 6.03 5.61
C GLY A 19 -11.01 4.55 5.83
N LYS A 20 -10.88 3.70 4.81
CA LYS A 20 -11.12 2.25 4.93
C LYS A 20 -9.80 1.48 5.05
N GLU A 21 -9.82 0.39 5.80
CA GLU A 21 -8.72 -0.57 5.81
C GLU A 21 -8.76 -1.42 4.54
N VAL A 22 -7.62 -1.54 3.86
CA VAL A 22 -7.46 -2.39 2.67
C VAL A 22 -6.22 -3.27 2.78
N VAL A 23 -6.34 -4.48 2.26
CA VAL A 23 -5.22 -5.42 2.10
C VAL A 23 -4.82 -5.46 0.63
N LEU A 24 -3.55 -5.16 0.36
CA LEU A 24 -2.94 -5.17 -0.96
C LEU A 24 -1.81 -6.19 -1.02
N CYS A 25 -1.61 -6.81 -2.19
CA CYS A 25 -0.54 -7.76 -2.43
C CYS A 25 0.09 -7.49 -3.79
N GLY A 26 1.41 -7.32 -3.82
CA GLY A 26 2.16 -7.00 -5.04
C GLY A 26 3.66 -7.03 -4.81
N TRP A 27 4.41 -6.54 -5.79
CA TRP A 27 5.86 -6.39 -5.72
C TRP A 27 6.22 -4.92 -5.61
N VAL A 28 7.23 -4.61 -4.79
CA VAL A 28 7.79 -3.26 -4.71
C VAL A 28 8.50 -2.97 -6.03
N GLU A 29 7.94 -2.07 -6.84
CA GLU A 29 8.57 -1.60 -8.07
C GLU A 29 9.66 -0.58 -7.76
N ARG A 30 9.39 0.34 -6.84
CA ARG A 30 10.34 1.39 -6.45
C ARG A 30 10.19 1.74 -4.99
N ARG A 31 11.33 1.94 -4.31
CA ARG A 31 11.41 2.49 -2.96
C ARG A 31 12.05 3.88 -3.02
N ARG A 32 11.45 4.85 -2.36
CA ARG A 32 11.97 6.22 -2.23
C ARG A 32 12.04 6.58 -0.75
N ASP A 33 13.19 7.09 -0.33
CA ASP A 33 13.43 7.54 1.03
C ASP A 33 13.42 9.07 1.05
N HIS A 34 12.60 9.64 1.93
CA HIS A 34 12.43 11.09 2.08
C HIS A 34 12.67 11.50 3.53
N GLY A 35 13.75 11.01 4.15
CA GLY A 35 14.26 11.55 5.40
C GLY A 35 13.31 11.39 6.58
N GLY A 36 12.73 10.19 6.72
CA GLY A 36 11.78 9.83 7.79
C GLY A 36 10.49 9.19 7.27
N LEU A 37 10.19 9.36 5.99
CA LEU A 37 9.11 8.67 5.30
C LEU A 37 9.67 7.72 4.24
N ILE A 38 9.07 6.53 4.15
CA ILE A 38 9.36 5.59 3.07
C ILE A 38 8.14 5.55 2.15
N PHE A 39 8.38 5.86 0.88
CA PHE A 39 7.38 5.67 -0.17
C PHE A 39 7.72 4.40 -0.94
N LEU A 40 6.72 3.54 -1.11
CA LEU A 40 6.80 2.33 -1.90
C LEU A 40 5.79 2.44 -3.04
N ASP A 41 6.27 2.32 -4.27
CA ASP A 41 5.39 2.10 -5.41
C ASP A 41 5.16 0.59 -5.49
N LEU A 42 3.99 0.14 -5.07
CA LEU A 42 3.59 -1.27 -5.06
C LEU A 42 2.86 -1.59 -6.36
N ARG A 43 3.34 -2.59 -7.09
CA ARG A 43 2.80 -3.00 -8.38
C ARG A 43 2.19 -4.40 -8.31
N ASP A 44 1.05 -4.56 -8.95
CA ASP A 44 0.53 -5.85 -9.40
C ASP A 44 0.05 -5.76 -10.86
N ARG A 45 -0.67 -6.77 -11.34
CA ARG A 45 -1.16 -6.82 -12.73
C ARG A 45 -2.22 -5.74 -13.03
N SER A 46 -2.87 -5.17 -12.01
CA SER A 46 -3.88 -4.14 -12.16
C SER A 46 -3.29 -2.73 -12.26
N GLY A 47 -2.07 -2.51 -11.78
CA GLY A 47 -1.40 -1.21 -11.85
C GLY A 47 -0.45 -0.96 -10.68
N VAL A 48 -0.22 0.31 -10.37
CA VAL A 48 0.67 0.78 -9.29
C VAL A 48 -0.12 1.59 -8.29
N VAL A 49 0.23 1.46 -7.02
CA VAL A 49 -0.25 2.33 -5.93
C VAL A 49 0.92 2.78 -5.07
N GLN A 50 0.84 3.99 -4.53
CA GLN A 50 1.80 4.50 -3.57
C GLN A 50 1.40 4.09 -2.15
N VAL A 51 2.29 3.39 -1.47
CA VAL A 51 2.21 3.11 -0.03
C VAL A 51 3.19 4.03 0.68
N VAL A 52 2.74 4.67 1.76
CA VAL A 52 3.59 5.50 2.63
C VAL A 52 3.72 4.80 3.97
N ALA A 53 4.94 4.45 4.35
CA ALA A 53 5.26 4.02 5.70
C ALA A 53 5.83 5.22 6.45
N SER A 54 5.12 5.62 7.50
CA SER A 54 5.48 6.73 8.39
C SER A 54 5.67 6.21 9.82
N PRO A 55 6.72 6.64 10.55
CA PRO A 55 6.89 6.30 11.95
C PRO A 55 5.75 6.85 12.84
N ASP A 56 5.09 7.92 12.40
CA ASP A 56 3.94 8.52 13.10
C ASP A 56 2.63 7.72 12.90
N HIS A 57 2.64 6.73 12.01
CA HIS A 57 1.51 5.83 11.77
C HIS A 57 1.85 4.41 12.26
N ASN A 58 2.14 4.32 13.55
CA ASN A 58 2.15 3.05 14.27
C ASN A 58 0.81 2.93 15.00
N VAL A 59 -0.05 2.02 14.54
CA VAL A 59 -1.25 1.63 15.29
C VAL A 59 -0.80 0.56 16.28
N GLU A 60 -0.78 0.87 17.57
CA GLU A 60 -0.58 -0.12 18.65
C GLU A 60 -1.72 -1.15 18.67
#